data_AF-A0A075WSZ4-F1
#
_entry.id   AF-A0A075WSZ4-F1
#
_cell.length_a   1.000
_cell.length_b   1.000
_cell.length_c   1.000
_cell.angle_alpha   90.00
_cell.angle_beta   90.00
_cell.angle_gamma   90.00
#
_symmetry.space_group_name_H-M   'P 1'
#
loop_
_entity.id
_entity.type
_entity.pdbx_description
1 polymer ?
#
loop_
_entity_poly.entity_id
_entity_poly.type
_entity_poly.pdbx_seq_one_letter_code
_entity_poly.pdbx_strand_id
1 'polypeptide(L)'
;MKKGPFYKIHPIVVGTKVFDKGMMTYQHDYGKEYVIPIYCWLIEGSDKVILIDTGLLEVIQSDFREQAIGGKIYKFEEGTLVKRIVSPYKISLQTFASIRIKQT
;
A
#
# COMPACT_ATOMS: atom_id res chain seq x y z
N MET A 1 7.31 18.71 -29.07
CA MET A 1 6.27 17.97 -28.32
C MET A 1 6.19 18.52 -26.91
N LYS A 2 5.04 19.04 -26.47
CA LYS A 2 4.84 19.35 -25.04
C LYS A 2 4.76 18.00 -24.32
N LYS A 3 5.79 17.65 -23.56
CA LYS A 3 5.75 16.53 -22.61
C LYS A 3 4.50 16.79 -21.74
N GLY A 4 3.55 15.86 -21.76
CA GLY A 4 2.41 15.89 -20.84
C GLY A 4 2.90 16.01 -19.40
N PRO A 5 2.05 16.38 -18.44
CA PRO A 5 2.53 16.63 -17.10
C PRO A 5 3.22 15.39 -16.53
N PHE A 6 4.43 15.59 -16.02
CA PHE A 6 5.18 14.53 -15.37
C PHE A 6 4.54 14.21 -14.03
N TYR A 7 3.98 13.02 -13.93
CA TYR A 7 3.57 12.45 -12.65
C TYR A 7 4.69 11.57 -12.10
N LYS A 8 4.99 11.73 -10.81
CA LYS A 8 5.87 10.86 -10.04
C LYS A 8 5.03 10.01 -9.11
N ILE A 9 5.22 8.70 -9.18
CA ILE A 9 4.50 7.73 -8.36
C ILE A 9 5.44 7.23 -7.27
N HIS A 10 4.96 7.25 -6.04
CA HIS A 10 5.68 6.79 -4.85
C HIS A 10 4.91 5.64 -4.20
N PRO A 11 5.29 4.38 -4.44
CA PRO A 11 4.77 3.25 -3.67
C PRO A 11 5.30 3.29 -2.24
N ILE A 12 4.42 3.11 -1.27
CA ILE A 12 4.76 3.06 0.16
C ILE A 12 4.14 1.80 0.73
N VAL A 13 4.96 0.90 1.27
CA VAL A 13 4.45 -0.29 1.97
C VAL A 13 3.96 0.15 3.34
N VAL A 14 2.64 0.12 3.52
CA VAL A 14 1.92 0.53 4.75
C VAL A 14 1.30 -0.68 5.46
N GLY A 15 1.97 -1.82 5.36
CA GLY A 15 1.58 -3.07 5.99
C GLY A 15 1.89 -4.28 5.14
N THR A 16 1.65 -5.44 5.74
CA THR A 16 1.72 -6.73 5.07
C THR A 16 0.58 -7.60 5.57
N LYS A 17 0.19 -8.59 4.77
CA LYS A 17 -0.65 -9.69 5.23
C LYS A 17 -0.01 -11.01 4.91
N VAL A 18 -0.19 -11.96 5.82
CA VAL A 18 0.25 -13.34 5.68
C VAL A 18 -1.00 -14.15 5.38
N PHE A 19 -0.98 -14.91 4.30
CA PHE A 19 -2.08 -15.75 3.87
C PHE A 19 -1.57 -17.11 3.44
N ASP A 20 -2.46 -18.09 3.42
CA ASP A 20 -2.25 -19.27 2.59
C ASP A 20 -2.35 -18.87 1.10
N LYS A 21 -1.40 -19.32 0.28
CA LYS A 21 -1.32 -19.01 -1.14
C LYS A 21 -2.58 -19.42 -1.91
N GLY A 22 -3.23 -20.53 -1.52
CA GLY A 22 -4.47 -21.02 -2.12
C GLY A 22 -5.62 -20.01 -2.04
N MET A 23 -5.63 -19.16 -1.01
CA MET A 23 -6.64 -18.11 -0.83
C MET A 23 -6.55 -17.01 -1.90
N MET A 24 -5.38 -16.82 -2.52
CA MET A 24 -5.14 -15.77 -3.51
C MET A 24 -4.98 -16.31 -4.95
N THR A 25 -5.03 -17.63 -5.13
CA THR A 25 -4.67 -18.27 -6.41
C THR A 25 -5.71 -19.30 -6.85
N TYR A 26 -7.00 -18.99 -6.70
CA TYR A 26 -8.11 -19.88 -7.09
C TYR A 26 -7.95 -21.31 -6.54
N GLN A 27 -7.57 -21.43 -5.27
CA GLN A 27 -7.41 -22.73 -4.59
C GLN A 27 -6.21 -23.58 -5.05
N HIS A 28 -5.29 -23.02 -5.86
CA HIS A 28 -4.05 -23.71 -6.20
C HIS A 28 -2.98 -23.53 -5.10
N ASP A 29 -2.13 -24.53 -4.89
CA ASP A 29 -0.99 -24.45 -3.95
C ASP A 29 -1.35 -24.15 -2.48
N TYR A 30 -2.45 -24.71 -1.96
CA TYR A 30 -2.76 -24.68 -0.53
C TYR A 30 -1.63 -25.24 0.36
N GLY A 31 -1.58 -24.79 1.61
CA GLY A 31 -0.60 -25.19 2.61
C GLY A 31 0.72 -24.41 2.53
N LYS A 32 0.83 -23.44 1.62
CA LYS A 32 2.02 -22.60 1.45
C LYS A 32 1.73 -21.20 1.95
N GLU A 33 2.53 -20.73 2.91
CA GLU A 33 2.45 -19.36 3.38
C GLU A 33 2.94 -18.38 2.30
N TYR A 34 2.23 -17.25 2.15
CA TYR A 34 2.56 -16.18 1.24
C TYR A 34 2.35 -14.82 1.91
N VAL A 35 3.40 -14.00 1.91
CA VAL A 35 3.38 -12.65 2.48
C VAL A 35 3.20 -11.64 1.36
N ILE A 36 2.13 -10.83 1.43
CA ILE A 36 1.88 -9.76 0.46
C ILE A 36 2.07 -8.38 1.10
N PRO A 37 2.71 -7.43 0.40
CA PRO A 37 2.73 -6.03 0.82
C PRO A 37 1.37 -5.38 0.60
N ILE A 38 1.01 -4.46 1.51
CA ILE A 38 -0.13 -3.54 1.37
C ILE A 38 0.45 -2.17 1.03
N TYR A 39 0.05 -1.61 -0.11
CA TYR A 39 0.59 -0.35 -0.61
C TYR A 39 -0.38 0.81 -0.41
N CYS A 40 0.20 1.96 -0.09
CA CYS A 40 -0.37 3.27 -0.35
C CYS A 40 0.44 3.91 -1.48
N TRP A 41 -0.21 4.69 -2.34
CA TRP A 41 0.45 5.34 -3.46
C TRP A 41 0.27 6.85 -3.37
N LEU A 42 1.38 7.57 -3.32
CA LEU A 42 1.39 9.02 -3.50
C LEU A 42 1.76 9.35 -4.94
N ILE A 43 0.94 10.16 -5.60
CA ILE A 43 1.20 10.64 -6.96
C ILE A 43 1.33 12.16 -6.93
N GLU A 44 2.50 12.66 -7.33
CA GLU A 44 2.81 14.10 -7.41
C GLU A 44 2.94 14.52 -8.88
N GLY A 45 2.19 15.53 -9.33
CA GLY A 45 2.34 16.05 -10.70
C GLY A 45 1.20 16.96 -11.15
N SER A 46 1.50 17.89 -12.08
CA SER A 46 0.60 18.95 -12.58
C SER A 46 -0.29 19.51 -11.48
N ASP A 47 0.32 20.26 -10.57
CA ASP A 47 -0.30 20.95 -9.42
C ASP A 47 -1.10 20.10 -8.41
N LYS A 48 -1.22 18.79 -8.63
CA LYS A 48 -1.97 17.87 -7.78
C LYS A 48 -1.07 16.97 -6.95
N VAL A 49 -1.61 16.62 -5.79
CA VAL A 49 -1.11 15.56 -4.91
C VAL A 49 -2.26 14.58 -4.70
N ILE A 50 -2.10 13.35 -5.18
CA ILE A 50 -3.14 12.32 -5.10
C ILE A 50 -2.66 11.22 -4.16
N LEU A 51 -3.51 10.86 -3.20
CA LEU A 51 -3.29 9.74 -2.30
C LEU A 51 -4.28 8.63 -2.67
N ILE A 52 -3.75 7.45 -3.00
CA ILE A 52 -4.53 6.25 -3.29
C ILE A 52 -4.32 5.26 -2.15
N ASP A 53 -5.44 4.81 -1.58
CA ASP A 53 -5.50 3.91 -0.43
C ASP A 53 -4.83 4.50 0.85
N THR A 54 -5.07 3.86 2.00
CA THR A 54 -4.49 4.23 3.30
C THR A 54 -3.96 3.02 4.06
N GLY A 55 -4.00 1.82 3.47
CA GLY A 55 -3.43 0.62 4.07
C GLY A 55 -4.22 0.08 5.26
N LEU A 56 -3.51 -0.45 6.26
CA LEU A 56 -4.09 -1.05 7.46
C LEU A 56 -3.99 -0.09 8.65
N LEU A 57 -5.02 -0.07 9.51
CA LEU A 57 -4.98 0.68 10.77
C LEU A 57 -3.91 0.13 11.71
N GLU A 58 -3.78 -1.20 11.77
CA GLU A 58 -2.77 -1.88 12.58
C GLU A 58 -1.72 -2.49 11.66
N VAL A 59 -0.56 -1.83 11.64
CA VAL A 59 0.59 -2.25 10.84
C VAL A 59 1.49 -3.14 11.68
N ILE A 60 1.68 -4.38 11.24
CA ILE A 60 2.66 -5.31 11.82
C ILE A 60 4.01 -5.12 11.09
N GLN A 61 4.98 -4.58 11.81
CA GLN A 61 6.38 -4.46 11.38
C GLN A 61 7.17 -5.60 12.04
N SER A 62 7.75 -6.50 11.24
CA SER A 62 8.63 -7.56 11.74
C SER A 62 9.71 -7.92 10.71
N ASP A 63 10.87 -8.35 11.18
CA ASP A 63 12.00 -8.75 10.30
C ASP A 63 11.59 -9.83 9.31
N PHE A 64 10.82 -10.81 9.78
CA PHE A 64 10.26 -11.88 8.92
C PHE A 64 9.47 -11.29 7.74
N ARG A 65 8.56 -10.34 8.01
CA ARG A 65 7.69 -9.75 6.98
C ARG A 65 8.48 -8.85 6.03
N GLU A 66 9.41 -8.05 6.55
CA GLU A 66 10.27 -7.18 5.73
C GLU A 66 11.18 -7.99 4.80
N GLN A 67 11.75 -9.09 5.30
CA GLN A 67 12.53 -10.02 4.48
C GLN A 67 11.68 -10.69 3.41
N ALA A 68 10.46 -11.13 3.76
CA ALA A 68 9.55 -11.80 2.83
C ALA A 68 9.12 -10.90 1.66
N ILE A 69 8.99 -9.58 1.87
CA ILE A 69 8.65 -8.62 0.81
C ILE A 69 9.87 -7.89 0.22
N GLY A 70 11.07 -8.14 0.72
CA GLY A 70 12.31 -7.49 0.28
C GLY A 70 12.38 -5.99 0.55
N GLY A 71 11.72 -5.48 1.60
CA GLY A 71 11.61 -4.05 1.84
C GLY A 71 11.07 -3.66 3.22
N LYS A 72 11.23 -2.38 3.57
CA LYS A 72 10.75 -1.82 4.84
C LYS A 72 9.23 -1.65 4.86
N ILE A 73 8.63 -1.85 6.04
CA ILE A 73 7.21 -1.62 6.30
C ILE A 73 7.09 -0.35 7.15
N TYR A 74 6.22 0.56 6.77
CA TYR A 74 6.01 1.83 7.48
C TYR A 74 4.61 1.87 8.09
N LYS A 75 4.45 2.49 9.26
CA LYS A 75 3.12 2.98 9.64
C LYS A 75 2.73 4.13 8.73
N PHE A 76 1.43 4.34 8.54
CA PHE A 76 0.93 5.40 7.68
C PHE A 76 1.49 6.77 8.11
N GLU A 77 1.54 7.04 9.42
CA GLU A 77 2.03 8.27 10.01
C GLU A 77 3.57 8.43 9.92
N GLU A 78 4.30 7.33 9.78
CA GLU A 78 5.77 7.31 9.72
C GLU A 78 6.30 7.63 8.33
N GLY A 79 5.50 7.37 7.28
CA GLY A 79 5.89 7.62 5.89
C GLY A 79 6.33 9.08 5.70
N THR A 80 7.61 9.29 5.37
CA THR A 80 8.16 10.62 5.06
C THR A 80 7.39 11.34 3.95
N LEU A 81 6.68 10.60 3.11
CA LEU A 81 5.78 11.11 2.08
C LEU A 81 4.41 11.54 2.64
N VAL A 82 3.85 10.87 3.66
CA VAL A 82 2.66 11.33 4.39
C VAL A 82 2.94 12.63 5.16
N LYS A 83 4.16 12.79 5.68
CA LYS A 83 4.62 14.06 6.24
C LYS A 83 4.71 15.20 5.22
N ARG A 84 4.82 14.91 3.91
CA ARG A 84 4.74 15.93 2.83
C ARG A 84 3.30 16.24 2.41
N ILE A 85 2.36 15.35 2.75
CA ILE A 85 0.93 15.42 2.42
C ILE A 85 0.13 16.29 3.42
N VAL A 86 0.70 16.66 4.58
CA VAL A 86 0.07 17.58 5.56
C VAL A 86 0.04 19.03 5.08
N SER A 87 -0.78 19.26 4.05
CA SER A 87 -1.67 20.41 3.99
C SER A 87 -3.05 19.85 3.64
N PRO A 88 -4.07 19.97 4.52
CA PRO A 88 -5.38 19.35 4.33
C PRO A 88 -6.15 19.85 3.08
N TYR A 89 -5.61 20.82 2.34
CA TYR A 89 -6.22 21.43 1.16
C TYR A 89 -5.72 20.88 -0.19
N LYS A 90 -4.87 19.85 -0.22
CA LYS A 90 -4.25 19.36 -1.48
C LYS A 90 -4.59 17.93 -1.89
N ILE A 91 -5.36 17.18 -1.10
CA ILE A 91 -5.54 15.74 -1.32
C ILE A 91 -6.89 15.48 -1.96
N SER A 92 -6.89 14.94 -3.18
CA SER A 92 -8.03 14.18 -3.68
C SER A 92 -7.91 12.75 -3.13
N LEU A 93 -8.77 12.40 -2.18
CA LEU A 93 -8.83 11.05 -1.58
C LEU A 93 -9.63 10.12 -2.49
N GLN A 94 -9.01 9.02 -2.92
CA GLN A 94 -9.71 7.89 -3.53
C GLN A 94 -9.39 6.63 -2.72
N THR A 95 -10.37 6.20 -1.91
CA THR A 95 -10.30 4.95 -1.15
C THR A 95 -10.83 3.81 -2.01
N PHE A 96 -10.07 2.72 -2.16
CA PHE A 96 -10.58 1.49 -2.78
C PHE A 96 -10.54 0.31 -1.78
N ALA A 97 -11.72 -0.30 -1.63
CA ALA A 97 -12.11 -1.59 -1.05
C ALA A 97 -11.24 -2.25 0.04
N SER A 98 -11.84 -2.39 1.24
CA SER A 98 -11.48 -3.47 2.15
C SER A 98 -11.78 -4.83 1.50
N ILE A 99 -10.79 -5.71 1.37
CA ILE A 99 -11.05 -7.13 1.08
C ILE A 99 -11.67 -7.74 2.34
N ARG A 100 -13.00 -7.83 2.40
CA ARG A 100 -13.71 -8.69 3.37
C ARG A 100 -13.81 -10.08 2.78
N ILE A 101 -12.87 -10.96 3.14
CA ILE A 101 -13.05 -12.40 2.92
C ILE A 101 -14.08 -12.85 3.97
N LYS A 102 -15.31 -13.15 3.55
CA LYS A 102 -16.26 -13.86 4.43
C LYS A 102 -15.68 -15.25 4.64
N GLN A 103 -15.24 -15.55 5.85
CA GLN A 103 -15.05 -16.94 6.28
C GLN A 103 -16.44 -17.58 6.32
N THR A 104 -16.69 -18.52 5.42
CA THR A 104 -17.83 -19.46 5.47
C THR A 104 -17.44 -20.69 6.27
#